data_AF-A0A939X3B5-F1
#
_entry.id   AF-A0A939X3B5-F1
#
_cell.length_a   1.000
_cell.length_b   1.000
_cell.length_c   1.000
_cell.angle_alpha   90.00
_cell.angle_beta   90.00
_cell.angle_gamma   90.00
#
_symmetry.space_group_name_H-M   'P 1'
#
loop_
_entity.id
_entity.type
_entity.pdbx_description
1 polymer ?
#
loop_
_entity_poly.entity_id
_entity_poly.type
_entity_poly.pdbx_seq_one_letter_code
_entity_poly.pdbx_strand_id
1 'polypeptide(L)'
;MNPELVILSVEDGLRKYSVGEALGVALFTWAIVFAVLFIIFVCIRVFGAVVGSFSKKKDTAPAAPSAAPAAAAVDSGEEFSSGSLKLKGCDEKTAAMIMAIVSDNTGIPLNELIFKSISLVEEK
;
A
#
# COMPACT_ATOMS: atom_id res chain seq x y z
N MET A 1 -34.73 -20.85 16.56
CA MET A 1 -33.45 -20.84 17.29
C MET A 1 -33.58 -19.85 18.44
N ASN A 2 -33.47 -20.29 19.69
CA ASN A 2 -33.54 -19.41 20.86
C ASN A 2 -32.17 -18.73 21.05
N PRO A 3 -32.07 -17.39 20.95
CA PRO A 3 -30.78 -16.68 21.03
C PRO A 3 -30.11 -16.81 22.40
N GLU A 4 -30.87 -17.01 23.48
CA GLU A 4 -30.32 -17.23 24.83
C GLU A 4 -29.53 -18.54 24.97
N LEU A 5 -29.90 -19.59 24.24
CA LEU A 5 -29.19 -20.87 24.28
C LEU A 5 -27.83 -20.80 23.58
N VAL A 6 -27.71 -19.91 22.59
CA VAL A 6 -26.46 -19.69 21.84
C VAL A 6 -25.47 -18.90 22.71
N ILE A 7 -25.94 -17.88 23.42
CA ILE A 7 -25.10 -17.07 24.31
C ILE A 7 -24.59 -17.91 25.49
N LEU A 8 -25.45 -18.72 26.13
CA LEU A 8 -25.02 -19.65 27.18
C LEU A 8 -23.99 -20.68 26.70
N SER A 9 -24.17 -21.23 25.49
CA SER A 9 -23.22 -22.19 24.91
C SER A 9 -21.86 -21.56 24.58
N VAL A 10 -21.85 -20.29 24.17
CA VAL A 10 -20.63 -19.50 23.95
C VAL A 10 -19.94 -19.18 25.28
N GLU A 11 -20.67 -18.81 26.32
CA GLU A 11 -20.13 -18.51 27.66
C GLU A 11 -19.63 -19.76 28.40
N ASP A 12 -20.34 -20.89 28.29
CA ASP A 12 -19.88 -22.20 28.76
C ASP A 12 -18.64 -22.65 27.98
N GLY A 13 -18.62 -22.46 26.66
CA GLY A 13 -17.45 -22.70 25.82
C GLY A 13 -16.24 -21.88 26.26
N LEU A 14 -16.44 -20.60 26.59
CA LEU A 14 -15.40 -19.70 27.07
C LEU A 14 -14.94 -20.05 28.50
N ARG A 15 -15.84 -20.51 29.37
CA ARG A 15 -15.53 -21.04 30.71
C ARG A 15 -14.79 -22.37 30.68
N LYS A 16 -14.96 -23.18 29.62
CA LYS A 16 -14.20 -24.42 29.40
C LYS A 16 -12.75 -24.16 28.98
N TYR A 17 -12.47 -23.02 28.35
CA TYR A 17 -11.10 -22.57 28.12
C TYR A 17 -10.52 -22.02 29.43
N SER A 18 -9.66 -22.80 30.07
CA SER A 18 -8.94 -22.38 31.26
C SER A 18 -8.14 -21.10 30.98
N VAL A 19 -7.99 -20.23 31.97
CA VAL A 19 -7.18 -19.00 31.86
C VAL A 19 -5.75 -19.33 31.41
N GLY A 20 -5.22 -20.51 31.78
CA GLY A 20 -3.92 -20.98 31.33
C GLY A 20 -3.85 -21.29 29.82
N GLU A 21 -4.91 -21.86 29.26
CA GLU A 21 -5.04 -22.10 27.81
C GLU A 21 -5.17 -20.77 27.07
N ALA A 22 -6.01 -19.86 27.56
CA ALA A 22 -6.20 -18.54 26.95
C ALA A 22 -4.89 -17.72 26.95
N LEU A 23 -4.12 -17.77 28.05
CA LEU A 23 -2.81 -17.14 28.14
C LEU A 23 -1.81 -17.76 27.15
N GLY A 24 -1.83 -19.09 26.98
CA GLY A 24 -1.01 -19.79 26.00
C GLY A 24 -1.31 -19.35 24.56
N VAL A 25 -2.60 -19.28 24.21
CA VAL A 25 -3.05 -18.82 22.88
C VAL A 25 -2.68 -17.34 22.65
N ALA A 26 -2.82 -16.50 23.67
CA ALA A 26 -2.42 -15.08 23.60
C ALA A 26 -0.91 -14.92 23.38
N LEU A 27 -0.08 -15.69 24.10
CA LEU A 27 1.37 -15.65 23.89
C LEU A 27 1.79 -16.23 22.53
N PHE A 28 1.11 -17.27 22.06
CA PHE A 28 1.36 -17.86 20.74
C PHE A 28 1.01 -16.88 19.61
N THR A 29 -0.11 -16.18 19.72
CA THR A 29 -0.52 -15.15 18.75
C THR A 29 0.38 -13.91 18.81
N TRP A 30 0.85 -13.53 19.99
CA TRP A 30 1.86 -12.49 20.12
C TRP A 30 3.17 -12.90 19.44
N ALA A 31 3.65 -14.12 19.70
CA ALA A 31 4.87 -14.66 19.10
C ALA A 31 4.77 -14.78 17.57
N ILE A 32 3.65 -15.25 17.01
CA ILE A 32 3.50 -15.40 15.55
C ILE A 32 3.49 -14.05 14.84
N VAL A 33 2.87 -13.01 15.43
CA VAL A 33 2.90 -11.65 14.88
C VAL A 33 4.34 -11.12 14.86
N PHE A 34 5.09 -11.30 15.95
CA PHE A 34 6.51 -10.92 16.00
C PHE A 34 7.35 -11.68 14.97
N ALA A 35 7.14 -12.99 14.82
CA ALA A 35 7.86 -13.81 13.85
C ALA A 35 7.59 -13.37 12.41
N VAL A 36 6.33 -13.09 12.06
CA VAL A 36 5.94 -12.61 10.72
C VAL A 36 6.56 -11.25 10.43
N LEU A 37 6.49 -10.29 11.37
CA LEU A 37 7.14 -8.98 11.21
C LEU A 37 8.65 -9.10 11.03
N PHE A 38 9.29 -9.96 11.83
CA PHE A 38 10.74 -10.19 11.74
C PHE A 38 11.13 -10.81 10.39
N ILE A 39 10.39 -11.83 9.93
CA ILE A 39 10.61 -12.47 8.63
C ILE A 39 10.48 -11.45 7.50
N ILE A 40 9.43 -10.62 7.51
CA ILE A 40 9.24 -9.59 6.48
C ILE A 40 10.39 -8.58 6.52
N PHE A 41 10.81 -8.13 7.71
CA PHE A 41 11.93 -7.20 7.86
C PHE A 41 13.23 -7.77 7.26
N VAL A 42 13.56 -9.03 7.56
CA VAL A 42 14.75 -9.71 7.02
C VAL A 42 14.66 -9.86 5.50
N CYS A 43 13.51 -10.29 4.97
CA CYS A 43 13.28 -10.41 3.54
C CYS A 43 13.54 -9.09 2.80
N ILE A 44 12.98 -7.99 3.30
CA ILE A 44 13.19 -6.64 2.72
C ILE A 44 14.66 -6.23 2.82
N ARG A 45 15.32 -6.50 3.95
CA ARG A 45 16.74 -6.17 4.14
C ARG A 45 17.65 -6.92 3.17
N VAL A 46 17.39 -8.21 2.96
CA VAL A 46 18.16 -9.03 2.01
C VAL A 46 17.88 -8.57 0.58
N PHE A 47 16.61 -8.36 0.20
CA PHE A 47 16.28 -7.89 -1.14
C PHE A 47 16.88 -6.51 -1.43
N GLY A 48 16.81 -5.58 -0.48
CA GLY A 48 17.44 -4.26 -0.56
C GLY A 48 18.97 -4.34 -0.62
N ALA A 49 19.59 -5.25 0.13
CA ALA A 49 21.04 -5.47 0.08
C ALA A 49 21.49 -6.12 -1.24
N VAL A 50 20.72 -7.05 -1.79
CA VAL A 50 21.01 -7.68 -3.10
C VAL A 50 20.90 -6.63 -4.20
N VAL A 51 19.80 -5.90 -4.28
CA VAL A 51 19.63 -4.82 -5.27
C VAL A 51 20.70 -3.73 -5.09
N GLY A 52 20.94 -3.27 -3.87
CA GLY A 52 21.98 -2.27 -3.57
C GLY A 52 23.39 -2.74 -3.89
N SER A 53 23.71 -4.03 -3.68
CA SER A 53 25.02 -4.60 -4.04
C SER A 53 25.18 -4.80 -5.55
N PHE A 54 24.08 -5.04 -6.27
CA PHE A 54 24.08 -5.04 -7.74
C PHE A 54 24.24 -3.62 -8.32
N SER A 55 23.68 -2.59 -7.67
CA SER A 55 23.88 -1.19 -8.07
C SER A 55 25.28 -0.65 -7.73
N LYS A 56 25.96 -1.20 -6.70
CA LYS A 56 27.28 -0.69 -6.25
C LYS A 56 28.46 -1.03 -7.17
N LYS A 57 28.23 -1.74 -8.28
CA LYS A 57 29.26 -1.91 -9.34
C LYS A 57 29.30 -0.76 -10.35
N LYS A 58 28.46 0.26 -10.21
CA LYS A 58 28.56 1.50 -11.00
C LYS A 58 28.55 2.71 -10.07
N ASP A 59 29.63 3.48 -10.18
CA ASP A 59 29.77 4.86 -9.75
C ASP A 59 30.09 5.16 -8.28
N THR A 60 31.41 5.19 -8.07
CA THR A 60 32.14 6.10 -7.20
C THR A 60 31.79 7.58 -7.47
N ALA A 61 31.68 8.36 -6.39
CA ALA A 61 32.05 9.78 -6.22
C ALA A 61 30.93 10.78 -5.83
N PRO A 62 31.25 11.82 -5.02
CA PRO A 62 30.34 12.42 -4.02
C PRO A 62 29.96 13.88 -4.32
N ALA A 63 28.88 14.39 -3.71
CA ALA A 63 28.69 15.82 -3.50
C ALA A 63 27.82 16.12 -2.27
N ALA A 64 28.27 17.12 -1.52
CA ALA A 64 27.89 17.49 -0.16
C ALA A 64 26.61 18.37 -0.10
N PRO A 65 26.14 18.79 1.09
CA PRO A 65 24.75 19.18 1.39
C PRO A 65 24.46 20.62 0.97
N SER A 66 23.22 20.90 0.54
CA SER A 66 22.77 22.28 0.40
C SER A 66 21.29 22.45 0.76
N ALA A 67 21.10 23.27 1.79
CA ALA A 67 20.00 24.20 2.04
C ALA A 67 18.55 23.67 2.10
N ALA A 68 18.01 23.71 3.32
CA ALA A 68 16.58 23.94 3.53
C ALA A 68 16.18 25.33 3.00
N PRO A 69 14.97 25.48 2.46
CA PRO A 69 14.16 26.64 2.78
C PRO A 69 12.82 26.28 3.42
N ALA A 70 12.41 27.16 4.33
CA ALA A 70 11.22 27.12 5.14
C ALA A 70 9.92 27.38 4.37
N ALA A 71 8.83 26.87 4.97
CA ALA A 71 7.49 27.46 5.10
C ALA A 71 6.74 27.97 3.85
N ALA A 72 5.67 27.23 3.53
CA ALA A 72 4.31 27.67 3.25
C ALA A 72 4.10 28.89 2.33
N ALA A 73 3.61 28.60 1.13
CA ALA A 73 2.60 29.42 0.47
C ALA A 73 1.55 28.48 -0.12
N VAL A 74 0.34 28.58 0.42
CA VAL A 74 -0.88 28.02 -0.15
C VAL A 74 -1.17 28.76 -1.45
N ASP A 75 -1.13 28.06 -2.57
CA ASP A 75 -1.72 28.51 -3.83
C ASP A 75 -2.86 27.57 -4.16
N SER A 76 -4.08 28.06 -3.96
CA SER A 76 -5.30 27.48 -4.48
C SER A 76 -5.39 27.81 -5.96
N GLY A 77 -4.60 27.10 -6.76
CA GLY A 77 -4.79 26.93 -8.18
C GLY A 77 -4.88 25.43 -8.42
N GLU A 78 -6.05 24.92 -8.76
CA GLU A 78 -6.23 23.54 -9.21
C GLU A 78 -5.60 23.38 -10.61
N GLU A 79 -4.31 23.66 -10.75
CA GLU A 79 -3.50 23.10 -11.82
C GLU A 79 -3.18 21.68 -11.39
N PHE A 80 -4.08 20.75 -11.72
CA PHE A 80 -3.68 19.36 -11.94
C PHE A 80 -2.66 19.37 -13.08
N SER A 81 -1.41 19.65 -12.74
CA SER A 81 -0.27 19.24 -13.53
C SER A 81 -0.29 17.72 -13.49
N SER A 82 -1.08 17.14 -14.40
CA SER A 82 -1.19 15.71 -14.67
C SER A 82 0.20 15.22 -15.03
N GLY A 83 0.96 14.85 -14.00
CA GLY A 83 2.37 14.57 -14.13
C GLY A 83 2.60 13.42 -15.11
N SER A 84 3.25 13.70 -16.23
CA SER A 84 3.86 12.68 -17.11
C SER A 84 2.94 11.52 -17.53
N LEU A 85 1.66 11.78 -17.86
CA LEU A 85 0.78 10.78 -18.49
C LEU A 85 1.33 10.37 -19.86
N LYS A 86 1.60 9.08 -20.06
CA LYS A 86 2.06 8.54 -21.35
C LYS A 86 0.88 7.99 -22.15
N LEU A 87 0.45 8.72 -23.17
CA LEU A 87 -0.54 8.25 -24.15
C LEU A 87 0.15 7.53 -25.31
N LYS A 88 -0.25 6.28 -25.58
CA LYS A 88 0.23 5.50 -26.72
C LYS A 88 -0.95 5.14 -27.62
N GLY A 89 -1.09 5.84 -28.74
CA GLY A 89 -2.16 5.60 -29.71
C GLY A 89 -3.57 5.94 -29.21
N CYS A 90 -3.68 6.72 -28.13
CA CYS A 90 -4.96 7.17 -27.56
C CYS A 90 -5.00 8.70 -27.57
N ASP A 91 -6.13 9.27 -27.97
CA ASP A 91 -6.36 10.72 -27.97
C ASP A 91 -6.62 11.23 -26.54
N GLU A 92 -6.31 12.49 -26.29
CA GLU A 92 -6.51 13.15 -24.99
C GLU A 92 -7.97 13.08 -24.53
N LYS A 93 -8.93 13.24 -25.45
CA LYS A 93 -10.36 13.16 -25.12
C LYS A 93 -10.77 11.77 -24.68
N THR A 94 -10.24 10.74 -25.34
CA THR A 94 -10.49 9.34 -24.98
C THR A 94 -9.82 9.00 -23.66
N ALA A 95 -8.61 9.52 -23.43
CA ALA A 95 -7.91 9.38 -22.15
C ALA A 95 -8.72 9.98 -21.00
N ALA A 96 -9.22 11.21 -21.13
CA ALA A 96 -10.06 11.86 -20.12
C ALA A 96 -11.33 11.06 -19.79
N MET A 97 -11.96 10.48 -20.82
CA MET A 97 -13.13 9.62 -20.64
C MET A 97 -12.79 8.35 -19.85
N ILE A 98 -11.65 7.72 -20.15
CA ILE A 98 -11.15 6.56 -19.39
C ILE A 98 -10.87 6.97 -17.94
N MET A 99 -10.26 8.14 -17.71
CA MET A 99 -9.98 8.63 -16.36
C MET A 99 -11.24 8.80 -15.53
N ALA A 100 -12.29 9.38 -16.13
CA ALA A 100 -13.59 9.57 -15.49
C ALA A 100 -14.25 8.22 -15.13
N ILE A 101 -14.33 7.28 -16.08
CA ILE A 101 -14.96 5.98 -15.85
C ILE A 101 -14.26 5.20 -14.75
N VAL A 102 -12.92 5.21 -14.74
CA VAL A 102 -12.12 4.50 -13.74
C VAL A 102 -12.25 5.16 -12.37
N SER A 103 -12.31 6.50 -12.29
CA SER A 103 -12.57 7.20 -11.03
C SER A 103 -13.94 6.86 -10.43
N ASP A 104 -14.96 6.76 -11.28
CA ASP A 104 -16.32 6.41 -10.86
C ASP A 104 -16.43 4.95 -10.40
N ASN A 105 -15.83 4.02 -11.14
CA ASN A 105 -15.83 2.59 -10.76
C ASN A 105 -15.01 2.30 -9.50
N THR A 106 -13.94 3.06 -9.26
CA THR A 106 -13.08 2.86 -8.09
C THR A 106 -13.54 3.69 -6.88
N GLY A 107 -14.39 4.71 -7.09
CA GLY A 107 -14.79 5.66 -6.07
C GLY A 107 -13.66 6.57 -5.58
N ILE A 108 -12.51 6.58 -6.27
CA ILE A 108 -11.34 7.39 -5.93
C ILE A 108 -11.46 8.72 -6.69
N PRO A 109 -11.48 9.87 -6.01
CA PRO A 109 -11.57 11.17 -6.68
C PRO A 109 -10.37 11.39 -7.59
N LEU A 110 -10.56 12.10 -8.71
CA LEU A 110 -9.52 12.36 -9.72
C LEU A 110 -8.24 13.00 -9.11
N ASN A 111 -8.37 13.68 -7.96
CA ASN A 111 -7.25 14.26 -7.22
C ASN A 111 -6.22 13.24 -6.72
N GLU A 112 -6.68 12.04 -6.37
CA GLU A 112 -5.86 10.99 -5.77
C GLU A 112 -5.54 9.87 -6.78
N LEU A 113 -6.09 9.96 -7.99
CA LEU A 113 -5.99 8.94 -9.03
C LEU A 113 -4.89 9.28 -10.05
N ILE A 114 -3.79 8.51 -10.04
CA ILE A 114 -2.64 8.73 -10.93
C ILE A 114 -2.63 7.70 -12.06
N PHE A 115 -2.85 8.15 -13.28
CA PHE A 115 -2.71 7.31 -14.49
C PHE A 115 -1.26 7.32 -14.98
N LYS A 116 -0.60 6.15 -14.98
CA LYS A 116 0.80 6.03 -15.43
C LYS A 116 0.93 5.99 -16.96
N SER A 117 0.03 5.29 -17.64
CA SER A 117 0.00 5.20 -19.10
C SER A 117 -1.36 4.71 -19.60
N ILE A 118 -1.79 5.19 -20.78
CA ILE A 118 -2.97 4.69 -21.49
C ILE A 118 -2.51 4.28 -22.89
N SER A 119 -2.74 3.02 -23.24
CA SER A 119 -2.29 2.44 -24.53
C SER A 119 -3.46 1.75 -25.23
N LEU A 120 -3.56 1.94 -26.55
CA LEU A 120 -4.48 1.17 -27.39
C LEU A 120 -3.92 -0.26 -27.52
N VAL A 121 -4.74 -1.26 -27.20
CA VAL A 121 -4.40 -2.68 -27.37
C VAL A 121 -4.84 -3.11 -28.77
N GLU A 122 -3.89 -3.42 -29.65
CA GLU A 122 -4.18 -4.08 -30.92
C GLU A 122 -4.42 -5.56 -30.62
N GLU A 123 -5.68 -6.01 -30.71
CA GLU A 123 -6.01 -7.43 -30.63
C GLU A 123 -5.49 -8.14 -31.89
N LYS A 124 -4.75 -9.24 -31.70
CA LYS A 124 -4.15 -10.03 -32.78
C LYS A 124 -4.96 -11.29 -33.06
#